data_AF-A0AAW2YKZ4-F1
#
_entry.id   AF-A0AAW2YKZ4-F1
#
_cell.length_a   1.000
_cell.length_b   1.000
_cell.length_c   1.000
_cell.angle_alpha   90.00
_cell.angle_beta   90.00
_cell.angle_gamma   90.00
#
_symmetry.space_group_name_H-M   'P 1'
#
loop_
_entity.id
_entity.type
_entity.pdbx_description
1 polymer ?
#
loop_
_entity_poly.entity_id
_entity_poly.type
_entity_poly.pdbx_seq_one_letter_code
_entity_poly.pdbx_strand_id
1 'polypeptide(L)'
;MEVITLSLHYLVAQLVQNSITTNNLREQDDEEEEEDQMDEQHSAPVKEDSKIDGNKSNATIMQVKQVPSEQNSDKNLKCEPPSIIIQKEDLPNCAPPPPPPPPPMLGAGPPPPPPPLGGGLPPMGMNSSLPSLPTKKPTKVVRSFFFEPLSKNPNDLKETIFIKKNIALDSNDILDTLDADMLENMFAANANVSKVDAAPAVPKKNYISVIEDSNRSHAISLRLGSLKNQGLSVDKIAAAVLSMDDSVLEEGALESLAVISPTNEELTTLRNLGDVDHGVLQEPEQLFFKLINLNNIPARLTCWLFTLRFDKSLSRMDESIEIILSACVEVGESKKWLSILSLILTVGNYMNGGKKGKNYGFKLSSLVRLNDTKATDGSHSTLLQFLVQWVEKSHPHLLDVDSELTNVSSACKTILSSIKEDASKAREGVNLINEQVRSINNSNSCSEFETLFKNKMVSFNQSASDRLKLVENKITSSQEKLCNLAKLYNESEQEILAEPDKFFQHIDNFVQLFKQCISNLNEKRKIEEQKLLRRSRASFRFSKALDDENGDAWKKLMSDISTFDDVTK
;
A
#
# COMPACT_ATOMS: atom_id res chain seq x y z
N MET A 1 -53.34 -3.16 40.81
CA MET A 1 -53.11 -4.15 41.87
C MET A 1 -52.85 -5.52 41.28
N GLU A 2 -53.86 -6.30 40.90
CA GLU A 2 -53.72 -7.74 40.55
C GLU A 2 -52.61 -8.08 39.55
N VAL A 3 -52.43 -7.30 38.47
CA VAL A 3 -51.33 -7.49 37.51
C VAL A 3 -49.95 -7.36 38.17
N ILE A 4 -49.79 -6.43 39.10
CA ILE A 4 -48.55 -6.24 39.86
C ILE A 4 -48.36 -7.40 40.85
N THR A 5 -49.43 -7.87 41.50
CA THR A 5 -49.36 -9.04 42.38
C THR A 5 -48.98 -10.31 41.61
N LEU A 6 -49.50 -10.50 40.40
CA LEU A 6 -49.14 -11.61 39.50
C LEU A 6 -47.68 -11.51 39.03
N SER A 7 -47.22 -10.31 38.65
CA SER A 7 -45.80 -10.09 38.30
C SER A 7 -44.86 -10.35 39.49
N LEU A 8 -45.25 -9.97 40.71
CA LEU A 8 -44.49 -10.27 41.92
C LEU A 8 -44.46 -11.78 42.23
N HIS A 9 -45.60 -12.48 42.12
CA HIS A 9 -45.62 -13.95 42.30
C HIS A 9 -44.78 -14.66 41.24
N TYR A 10 -44.78 -14.19 40.00
CA TYR A 10 -43.91 -14.72 38.94
C TYR A 10 -42.42 -14.48 39.24
N LEU A 11 -42.06 -13.27 39.70
CA LEU A 11 -40.68 -12.95 40.07
C LEU A 11 -40.20 -13.75 41.29
N VAL A 12 -41.06 -13.94 42.30
CA VAL A 12 -40.79 -14.79 43.46
C VAL A 12 -40.66 -16.26 43.07
N ALA A 13 -41.51 -16.77 42.18
CA ALA A 13 -41.40 -18.13 41.66
C ALA A 13 -40.08 -18.34 40.89
N GLN A 14 -39.65 -17.38 40.07
CA GLN A 14 -38.34 -17.41 39.40
C GLN A 14 -37.18 -17.35 40.40
N LEU A 15 -37.27 -16.55 41.47
CA LEU A 15 -36.24 -16.50 42.51
C LEU A 15 -36.15 -17.82 43.29
N VAL A 16 -37.29 -18.47 43.59
CA VAL A 16 -37.32 -19.80 44.23
C VAL A 16 -36.73 -20.87 43.31
N GLN A 17 -37.12 -20.93 42.02
CA GLN A 17 -36.54 -21.89 41.08
C GLN A 17 -35.03 -21.68 40.86
N ASN A 18 -34.58 -20.43 40.79
CA ASN A 18 -33.16 -20.13 40.71
C ASN A 18 -32.41 -20.52 41.99
N SER A 19 -32.99 -20.29 43.17
CA SER A 19 -32.39 -20.73 44.45
C SER A 19 -32.27 -22.25 44.55
N ILE A 20 -33.27 -23.00 44.07
CA ILE A 20 -33.21 -24.47 43.98
C ILE A 20 -32.10 -24.87 42.99
N THR A 21 -32.03 -24.23 41.82
CA THR A 21 -30.99 -24.54 40.81
C THR A 21 -29.59 -24.25 41.33
N THR A 22 -29.38 -23.16 42.08
CA THR A 22 -28.07 -22.85 42.67
C THR A 22 -27.73 -23.72 43.88
N ASN A 23 -28.71 -24.21 44.63
CA ASN A 23 -28.47 -25.21 45.67
C ASN A 23 -28.11 -26.56 45.04
N ASN A 24 -28.86 -27.04 44.04
CA ASN A 24 -28.56 -28.29 43.35
C ASN A 24 -27.18 -28.28 42.67
N LEU A 25 -26.77 -27.17 42.03
CA LEU A 25 -25.42 -27.05 41.45
C LEU A 25 -24.35 -27.11 42.54
N ARG A 26 -24.59 -26.41 43.66
CA ARG A 26 -23.67 -26.43 44.79
C ARG A 26 -23.61 -27.79 45.48
N GLU A 27 -24.71 -28.52 45.60
CA GLU A 27 -24.74 -29.88 46.14
C GLU A 27 -23.98 -30.86 45.21
N GLN A 28 -23.87 -30.57 43.91
CA GLN A 28 -22.97 -31.30 43.00
C GLN A 28 -21.50 -30.87 43.12
N ASP A 29 -21.21 -29.56 43.26
CA ASP A 29 -19.85 -29.05 43.52
C ASP A 29 -19.31 -29.59 44.87
N ASP A 30 -20.16 -29.59 45.92
CA ASP A 30 -19.86 -30.11 47.27
C ASP A 30 -19.74 -31.67 47.27
N GLU A 31 -20.40 -32.40 46.35
CA GLU A 31 -20.23 -33.87 46.16
C GLU A 31 -18.92 -34.22 45.39
N GLU A 32 -18.54 -33.47 44.35
CA GLU A 32 -17.25 -33.67 43.66
C GLU A 32 -16.05 -33.35 44.58
N GLU A 33 -16.15 -32.34 45.47
CA GLU A 33 -15.12 -32.06 46.49
C GLU A 33 -15.02 -33.14 47.60
N GLU A 34 -16.05 -33.99 47.84
CA GLU A 34 -15.94 -35.13 48.77
C GLU A 34 -15.36 -36.41 48.12
N GLU A 35 -15.54 -36.65 46.81
CA GLU A 35 -14.83 -37.75 46.12
C GLU A 35 -13.32 -37.48 46.03
N ASP A 36 -12.89 -36.28 45.62
CA ASP A 36 -11.46 -35.90 45.55
C ASP A 36 -10.77 -35.98 46.93
N GLN A 37 -11.49 -35.67 48.03
CA GLN A 37 -10.96 -35.77 49.40
C GLN A 37 -10.85 -37.21 49.94
N MET A 38 -11.48 -38.20 49.30
CA MET A 38 -11.30 -39.61 49.67
C MET A 38 -10.07 -40.24 49.00
N ASP A 39 -9.76 -39.87 47.75
CA ASP A 39 -8.60 -40.41 47.04
C ASP A 39 -7.25 -39.87 47.57
N GLU A 40 -7.19 -38.63 48.08
CA GLU A 40 -5.93 -38.08 48.63
C GLU A 40 -5.48 -38.75 49.96
N GLN A 41 -6.35 -39.53 50.63
CA GLN A 41 -6.00 -40.25 51.86
C GLN A 41 -5.25 -41.58 51.63
N HIS A 42 -4.91 -41.94 50.39
CA HIS A 42 -4.25 -43.21 50.05
C HIS A 42 -2.87 -43.08 49.37
N SER A 43 -2.00 -42.19 49.88
CA SER A 43 -0.54 -42.31 49.67
C SER A 43 0.33 -41.68 50.78
N ALA A 44 0.70 -42.49 51.78
CA ALA A 44 1.69 -42.12 52.80
C ALA A 44 3.13 -42.49 52.37
N PRO A 45 4.14 -41.60 52.51
CA PRO A 45 5.51 -41.88 52.10
C PRO A 45 6.29 -42.68 53.16
N VAL A 46 6.98 -43.74 52.73
CA VAL A 46 7.92 -44.51 53.56
C VAL A 46 9.36 -44.01 53.36
N LYS A 47 10.13 -43.94 54.45
CA LYS A 47 11.52 -43.45 54.49
C LYS A 47 12.56 -44.57 54.37
N GLU A 48 13.81 -44.13 54.26
CA GLU A 48 15.06 -44.79 54.72
C GLU A 48 15.63 -45.90 53.81
N ASP A 49 16.96 -46.01 53.60
CA ASP A 49 18.09 -45.18 54.07
C ASP A 49 19.33 -45.34 53.14
N SER A 50 20.44 -44.71 53.52
CA SER A 50 21.86 -45.01 53.26
C SER A 50 22.63 -44.19 52.19
N LYS A 51 23.81 -43.75 52.62
CA LYS A 51 24.85 -42.97 51.89
C LYS A 51 25.83 -43.92 51.18
N ILE A 52 26.65 -43.41 50.24
CA ILE A 52 28.13 -43.57 50.16
C ILE A 52 28.74 -42.40 49.31
N ASP A 53 30.04 -42.15 49.49
CA ASP A 53 30.95 -41.14 48.89
C ASP A 53 31.09 -41.21 47.33
N GLY A 54 31.80 -40.33 46.60
CA GLY A 54 32.60 -39.11 46.89
C GLY A 54 33.59 -38.74 45.75
N ASN A 55 34.33 -37.62 45.88
CA ASN A 55 35.28 -37.02 44.89
C ASN A 55 34.67 -36.56 43.54
N LYS A 56 35.11 -35.51 42.81
CA LYS A 56 36.35 -34.70 42.62
C LYS A 56 37.27 -35.08 41.42
N SER A 57 37.37 -34.12 40.49
CA SER A 57 38.55 -33.72 39.68
C SER A 57 38.88 -34.39 38.31
N ASN A 58 38.91 -33.51 37.28
CA ASN A 58 39.92 -33.34 36.22
C ASN A 58 40.25 -34.44 35.17
N ALA A 59 39.61 -34.32 34.00
CA ALA A 59 40.21 -33.95 32.69
C ALA A 59 41.23 -34.84 31.89
N THR A 60 41.07 -34.75 30.55
CA THR A 60 42.09 -34.59 29.45
C THR A 60 42.36 -35.74 28.41
N ILE A 61 42.59 -35.29 27.15
CA ILE A 61 43.28 -35.86 25.95
C ILE A 61 42.60 -36.87 24.97
N MET A 62 42.87 -36.64 23.66
CA MET A 62 42.76 -37.48 22.43
C MET A 62 41.37 -37.63 21.77
N GLN A 63 41.06 -37.22 20.51
CA GLN A 63 41.77 -36.68 19.32
C GLN A 63 42.38 -37.71 18.32
N VAL A 64 42.35 -37.38 16.99
CA VAL A 64 43.04 -38.06 15.82
C VAL A 64 42.33 -39.37 15.36
N LYS A 65 42.09 -39.76 14.07
CA LYS A 65 42.25 -39.31 12.64
C LYS A 65 41.13 -40.01 11.80
N GLN A 66 40.72 -39.72 10.55
CA GLN A 66 41.07 -38.78 9.44
C GLN A 66 42.16 -39.20 8.39
N VAL A 67 41.86 -38.99 7.08
CA VAL A 67 42.75 -39.07 5.86
C VAL A 67 43.17 -40.53 5.50
N PRO A 68 43.38 -40.98 4.22
CA PRO A 68 43.69 -40.22 2.99
C PRO A 68 42.89 -40.52 1.69
N SER A 69 43.15 -39.65 0.70
CA SER A 69 42.83 -39.72 -0.74
C SER A 69 44.02 -40.23 -1.58
N GLU A 70 43.84 -40.59 -2.87
CA GLU A 70 44.68 -40.07 -3.97
C GLU A 70 44.22 -40.42 -5.42
N GLN A 71 44.43 -39.45 -6.33
CA GLN A 71 44.77 -39.47 -7.77
C GLN A 71 44.01 -40.26 -8.89
N ASN A 72 43.60 -39.46 -9.91
CA ASN A 72 43.88 -39.58 -11.37
C ASN A 72 42.88 -40.14 -12.43
N SER A 73 42.49 -39.21 -13.32
CA SER A 73 42.52 -39.24 -14.80
C SER A 73 41.59 -40.15 -15.68
N ASP A 74 40.71 -39.44 -16.40
CA ASP A 74 40.47 -39.50 -17.87
C ASP A 74 39.51 -40.50 -18.57
N LYS A 75 38.66 -39.89 -19.43
CA LYS A 75 38.08 -40.38 -20.71
C LYS A 75 36.82 -41.28 -20.74
N ASN A 76 35.67 -40.60 -20.77
CA ASN A 76 34.75 -40.52 -21.94
C ASN A 76 34.22 -41.83 -22.60
N LEU A 77 32.94 -42.15 -22.37
CA LEU A 77 31.91 -42.26 -23.44
C LEU A 77 30.46 -42.25 -22.88
N LYS A 78 29.45 -42.17 -23.77
CA LYS A 78 28.00 -42.18 -23.46
C LYS A 78 27.45 -43.59 -23.19
N CYS A 79 26.39 -43.70 -22.36
CA CYS A 79 25.02 -44.08 -22.80
C CYS A 79 24.06 -44.41 -21.61
N GLU A 80 22.77 -44.11 -21.78
CA GLU A 80 21.62 -44.74 -21.08
C GLU A 80 21.41 -46.18 -21.65
N PRO A 81 20.75 -47.15 -20.97
CA PRO A 81 19.29 -47.16 -20.70
C PRO A 81 18.97 -47.98 -19.39
N PRO A 82 17.81 -48.67 -19.18
CA PRO A 82 16.52 -48.68 -19.87
C PRO A 82 15.25 -48.59 -18.99
N SER A 83 14.11 -48.31 -19.64
CA SER A 83 12.74 -48.59 -19.15
C SER A 83 12.17 -49.86 -19.80
N ILE A 84 11.31 -50.59 -19.10
CA ILE A 84 10.72 -51.86 -19.57
C ILE A 84 9.38 -51.63 -20.30
N ILE A 85 9.13 -52.43 -21.34
CA ILE A 85 7.95 -52.38 -22.23
C ILE A 85 7.09 -53.63 -22.03
N ILE A 86 5.76 -53.48 -22.13
CA ILE A 86 4.81 -54.56 -22.40
C ILE A 86 4.13 -54.29 -23.75
N GLN A 87 3.84 -55.35 -24.51
CA GLN A 87 3.36 -55.33 -25.90
C GLN A 87 1.83 -55.63 -25.97
N LYS A 88 1.09 -55.68 -27.10
CA LYS A 88 1.44 -55.89 -28.54
C LYS A 88 0.21 -55.62 -29.45
N GLU A 89 0.42 -55.28 -30.73
CA GLU A 89 -0.46 -55.54 -31.93
C GLU A 89 -1.91 -54.96 -32.00
N ASP A 90 -2.49 -54.55 -33.16
CA ASP A 90 -1.92 -54.29 -34.51
C ASP A 90 -2.86 -53.43 -35.43
N LEU A 91 -2.27 -52.62 -36.34
CA LEU A 91 -2.75 -52.09 -37.66
C LEU A 91 -4.18 -51.47 -37.88
N PRO A 92 -4.45 -50.64 -38.93
CA PRO A 92 -3.54 -49.82 -39.77
C PRO A 92 -3.96 -48.33 -39.99
N ASN A 93 -2.96 -47.44 -39.93
CA ASN A 93 -2.77 -46.20 -40.73
C ASN A 93 -3.96 -45.49 -41.43
N CYS A 94 -4.37 -44.32 -40.92
CA CYS A 94 -4.60 -43.10 -41.73
C CYS A 94 -4.65 -41.82 -40.85
N ALA A 95 -3.89 -40.77 -41.20
CA ALA A 95 -3.98 -39.43 -40.59
C ALA A 95 -3.72 -38.33 -41.64
N PRO A 96 -4.42 -37.18 -41.61
CA PRO A 96 -4.40 -36.20 -42.70
C PRO A 96 -3.18 -35.25 -42.66
N PRO A 97 -2.73 -34.76 -43.83
CA PRO A 97 -1.70 -33.72 -43.91
C PRO A 97 -2.23 -32.32 -43.55
N PRO A 98 -1.37 -31.39 -43.10
CA PRO A 98 -1.74 -30.01 -42.81
C PRO A 98 -2.03 -29.19 -44.08
N PRO A 99 -2.84 -28.10 -44.00
CA PRO A 99 -3.19 -27.28 -45.14
C PRO A 99 -2.03 -26.39 -45.65
N PRO A 100 -1.96 -26.11 -46.97
CA PRO A 100 -0.89 -25.28 -47.56
C PRO A 100 -1.14 -23.77 -47.39
N PRO A 101 -0.08 -22.93 -47.45
CA PRO A 101 -0.20 -21.48 -47.44
C PRO A 101 -0.73 -20.90 -48.77
N PRO A 102 -1.41 -19.74 -48.76
CA PRO A 102 -1.94 -19.11 -49.97
C PRO A 102 -0.84 -18.43 -50.83
N PRO A 103 -1.02 -18.37 -52.17
CA PRO A 103 -0.05 -17.77 -53.09
C PRO A 103 -0.14 -16.23 -53.15
N PRO A 104 0.95 -15.54 -53.56
CA PRO A 104 0.96 -14.09 -53.72
C PRO A 104 0.20 -13.64 -54.98
N MET A 105 -0.56 -12.55 -54.87
CA MET A 105 -1.22 -11.87 -56.00
C MET A 105 -0.57 -10.51 -56.28
N LEU A 106 -0.22 -10.28 -57.54
CA LEU A 106 0.33 -9.01 -58.04
C LEU A 106 -0.79 -8.01 -58.39
N GLY A 107 -0.43 -6.73 -58.38
CA GLY A 107 -1.40 -5.62 -58.29
C GLY A 107 -2.36 -5.43 -59.47
N ALA A 108 -3.49 -4.80 -59.15
CA ALA A 108 -4.41 -4.16 -60.09
C ALA A 108 -4.68 -2.71 -59.62
N GLY A 109 -4.94 -1.80 -60.55
CA GLY A 109 -5.09 -0.36 -60.29
C GLY A 109 -6.47 0.05 -59.75
N PRO A 110 -6.67 1.35 -59.44
CA PRO A 110 -7.90 1.85 -58.83
C PRO A 110 -9.09 1.89 -59.83
N PRO A 111 -10.30 1.45 -59.43
CA PRO A 111 -11.52 1.64 -60.20
C PRO A 111 -12.08 3.09 -60.10
N PRO A 112 -12.96 3.51 -61.03
CA PRO A 112 -13.35 4.92 -61.21
C PRO A 112 -14.46 5.42 -60.25
N PRO A 113 -14.66 6.76 -60.14
CA PRO A 113 -15.71 7.34 -59.32
C PRO A 113 -17.14 7.13 -59.91
N PRO A 114 -18.17 6.91 -59.07
CA PRO A 114 -19.56 6.81 -59.51
C PRO A 114 -20.21 8.19 -59.78
N PRO A 115 -21.31 8.27 -60.56
CA PRO A 115 -21.86 9.53 -61.07
C PRO A 115 -22.94 10.16 -60.14
N PRO A 116 -23.25 11.45 -60.31
CA PRO A 116 -24.33 12.11 -59.57
C PRO A 116 -25.71 11.85 -60.21
N LEU A 117 -26.70 11.40 -59.44
CA LEU A 117 -28.09 11.38 -59.92
C LEU A 117 -29.17 11.54 -58.82
N GLY A 118 -29.92 12.64 -58.93
CA GLY A 118 -31.35 12.80 -58.66
C GLY A 118 -32.07 12.03 -57.53
N GLY A 119 -32.36 12.76 -56.45
CA GLY A 119 -33.72 12.94 -55.92
C GLY A 119 -34.50 11.74 -55.35
N GLY A 120 -34.65 11.69 -54.02
CA GLY A 120 -35.55 10.75 -53.36
C GLY A 120 -35.93 11.13 -51.92
N LEU A 121 -37.11 11.77 -51.77
CA LEU A 121 -37.92 11.95 -50.54
C LEU A 121 -37.29 12.70 -49.33
N PRO A 122 -38.11 13.37 -48.50
CA PRO A 122 -37.63 14.00 -47.25
C PRO A 122 -37.50 12.96 -46.12
N PRO A 123 -36.32 12.82 -45.46
CA PRO A 123 -36.19 11.95 -44.30
C PRO A 123 -36.92 12.52 -43.10
N MET A 124 -38.03 11.90 -42.69
CA MET A 124 -38.74 12.28 -41.47
C MET A 124 -38.09 11.64 -40.25
N GLY A 125 -37.58 12.46 -39.32
CA GLY A 125 -37.33 12.06 -37.93
C GLY A 125 -36.11 11.17 -37.66
N MET A 126 -34.92 11.77 -37.57
CA MET A 126 -33.85 11.26 -36.68
C MET A 126 -33.05 12.43 -36.10
N ASN A 127 -33.70 13.21 -35.22
CA ASN A 127 -33.12 14.38 -34.57
C ASN A 127 -32.01 13.96 -33.59
N SER A 128 -30.78 13.82 -34.08
CA SER A 128 -29.58 13.57 -33.24
C SER A 128 -28.75 14.84 -33.00
N SER A 129 -29.42 15.99 -32.98
CA SER A 129 -28.91 17.27 -32.48
C SER A 129 -28.55 17.18 -31.01
N LEU A 130 -27.39 17.72 -30.63
CA LEU A 130 -27.04 17.96 -29.23
C LEU A 130 -28.05 18.94 -28.59
N PRO A 131 -28.24 18.89 -27.25
CA PRO A 131 -29.08 19.85 -26.55
C PRO A 131 -28.59 21.29 -26.74
N SER A 132 -29.53 22.25 -26.73
CA SER A 132 -29.18 23.66 -26.81
C SER A 132 -28.52 24.11 -25.51
N LEU A 133 -27.33 24.71 -25.64
CA LEU A 133 -26.62 25.33 -24.53
C LEU A 133 -27.07 26.79 -24.33
N PRO A 134 -26.80 27.37 -23.15
CA PRO A 134 -27.27 28.71 -22.82
C PRO A 134 -26.59 29.81 -23.66
N THR A 135 -27.33 30.87 -23.98
CA THR A 135 -26.89 31.90 -24.96
C THR A 135 -26.66 33.30 -24.39
N LYS A 136 -27.01 33.53 -23.11
CA LYS A 136 -26.72 34.76 -22.35
C LYS A 136 -25.20 34.96 -22.30
N LYS A 137 -24.74 36.19 -22.52
CA LYS A 137 -23.33 36.58 -22.46
C LYS A 137 -23.15 37.65 -21.39
N PRO A 138 -21.97 37.73 -20.74
CA PRO A 138 -21.74 38.74 -19.73
C PRO A 138 -21.80 40.15 -20.34
N THR A 139 -22.34 41.10 -19.59
CA THR A 139 -22.47 42.51 -20.00
C THR A 139 -21.14 43.27 -19.85
N LYS A 140 -20.31 42.86 -18.89
CA LYS A 140 -19.00 43.43 -18.56
C LYS A 140 -17.88 42.51 -19.03
N VAL A 141 -16.70 43.09 -19.28
CA VAL A 141 -15.48 42.30 -19.52
C VAL A 141 -15.07 41.63 -18.21
N VAL A 142 -15.23 40.32 -18.11
CA VAL A 142 -14.79 39.50 -16.96
C VAL A 142 -13.47 38.78 -17.26
N ARG A 143 -12.76 38.34 -16.22
CA ARG A 143 -11.58 37.48 -16.38
C ARG A 143 -12.00 36.12 -16.96
N SER A 144 -11.26 35.63 -17.96
CA SER A 144 -11.53 34.33 -18.58
C SER A 144 -11.11 33.17 -17.67
N PHE A 145 -12.07 32.32 -17.31
CA PHE A 145 -11.78 30.99 -16.75
C PHE A 145 -11.41 30.02 -17.89
N PHE A 146 -10.26 29.36 -17.77
CA PHE A 146 -9.80 28.38 -18.76
C PHE A 146 -10.32 26.99 -18.37
N PHE A 147 -11.19 26.42 -19.20
CA PHE A 147 -11.60 25.03 -19.13
C PHE A 147 -11.19 24.30 -20.41
N GLU A 148 -10.74 23.06 -20.28
CA GLU A 148 -10.40 22.23 -21.44
C GLU A 148 -11.68 21.59 -22.01
N PRO A 149 -12.02 21.81 -23.29
CA PRO A 149 -13.26 21.29 -23.88
C PRO A 149 -13.14 19.80 -24.23
N LEU A 150 -14.22 19.05 -24.01
CA LEU A 150 -14.37 17.69 -24.53
C LEU A 150 -14.41 17.65 -26.07
N SER A 151 -14.39 16.44 -26.64
CA SER A 151 -14.42 16.21 -28.09
C SER A 151 -15.50 17.03 -28.80
N LYS A 152 -15.12 17.65 -29.93
CA LYS A 152 -16.02 18.43 -30.79
C LYS A 152 -16.95 17.57 -31.64
N ASN A 153 -16.79 16.25 -31.64
CA ASN A 153 -17.62 15.30 -32.37
C ASN A 153 -18.93 15.00 -31.59
N PRO A 154 -20.12 15.29 -32.15
CA PRO A 154 -21.39 15.01 -31.48
C PRO A 154 -21.63 13.55 -31.10
N ASN A 155 -20.96 12.59 -31.77
CA ASN A 155 -21.11 11.17 -31.43
C ASN A 155 -20.37 10.80 -30.14
N ASP A 156 -19.18 11.35 -29.91
CA ASP A 156 -18.39 11.11 -28.70
C ASP A 156 -19.10 11.71 -27.46
N LEU A 157 -19.77 12.85 -27.64
CA LEU A 157 -20.46 13.57 -26.56
C LEU A 157 -21.74 12.87 -26.07
N LYS A 158 -22.48 12.17 -26.95
CA LYS A 158 -23.77 11.51 -26.62
C LYS A 158 -23.66 10.54 -25.44
N GLU A 159 -22.53 9.84 -25.34
CA GLU A 159 -22.31 8.84 -24.31
C GLU A 159 -21.83 9.40 -22.97
N THR A 160 -21.47 10.69 -22.90
CA THR A 160 -20.96 11.36 -21.70
C THR A 160 -22.06 11.63 -20.66
N ILE A 161 -21.65 11.78 -19.40
CA ILE A 161 -22.55 12.13 -18.29
C ILE A 161 -23.30 13.44 -18.55
N PHE A 162 -22.67 14.41 -19.21
CA PHE A 162 -23.24 15.73 -19.50
C PHE A 162 -24.50 15.67 -20.39
N ILE A 163 -24.56 14.67 -21.28
CA ILE A 163 -25.73 14.42 -22.14
C ILE A 163 -26.65 13.36 -21.52
N LYS A 164 -26.11 12.20 -21.08
CA LYS A 164 -26.91 11.10 -20.50
C LYS A 164 -27.64 11.42 -19.20
N LYS A 165 -27.22 12.45 -18.47
CA LYS A 165 -27.86 12.92 -17.23
C LYS A 165 -28.47 14.32 -17.36
N ASN A 166 -28.72 14.77 -18.59
CA ASN A 166 -29.34 16.07 -18.92
C ASN A 166 -28.62 17.34 -18.41
N ILE A 167 -27.49 17.24 -17.70
CA ILE A 167 -26.72 18.38 -17.15
C ILE A 167 -26.52 19.53 -18.16
N ALA A 168 -26.31 19.21 -19.45
CA ALA A 168 -26.20 20.21 -20.52
C ALA A 168 -27.51 20.97 -20.81
N LEU A 169 -28.69 20.34 -20.69
CA LEU A 169 -30.00 21.00 -20.73
C LEU A 169 -30.23 21.81 -19.45
N ASP A 170 -30.05 21.18 -18.29
CA ASP A 170 -30.27 21.76 -16.95
C ASP A 170 -29.44 23.06 -16.75
N SER A 171 -28.32 23.19 -17.46
CA SER A 171 -27.48 24.40 -17.46
C SER A 171 -28.20 25.68 -17.90
N ASN A 172 -29.31 25.58 -18.65
CA ASN A 172 -30.15 26.73 -19.01
C ASN A 172 -30.95 27.22 -17.78
N ASP A 173 -31.63 26.33 -17.09
CA ASP A 173 -32.41 26.66 -15.88
C ASP A 173 -31.50 27.18 -14.77
N ILE A 174 -30.31 26.57 -14.60
CA ILE A 174 -29.31 27.00 -13.63
C ILE A 174 -28.80 28.43 -13.93
N LEU A 175 -28.60 28.78 -15.20
CA LEU A 175 -28.18 30.13 -15.61
C LEU A 175 -29.23 31.21 -15.27
N ASP A 176 -30.51 30.88 -15.33
CA ASP A 176 -31.57 31.83 -14.96
C ASP A 176 -31.73 31.98 -13.43
N THR A 177 -31.25 31.00 -12.65
CA THR A 177 -31.06 31.16 -11.19
C THR A 177 -29.77 31.87 -10.78
N LEU A 178 -28.84 32.11 -11.71
CA LEU A 178 -27.52 32.68 -11.43
C LEU A 178 -27.57 34.22 -11.37
N ASP A 179 -27.12 34.79 -10.25
CA ASP A 179 -26.85 36.23 -10.12
C ASP A 179 -25.63 36.63 -10.97
N ALA A 180 -25.92 36.89 -12.25
CA ALA A 180 -24.94 37.32 -13.23
C ALA A 180 -24.35 38.70 -12.89
N ASP A 181 -25.11 39.59 -12.26
CA ASP A 181 -24.62 40.92 -11.89
C ASP A 181 -23.59 40.84 -10.76
N MET A 182 -23.85 40.05 -9.72
CA MET A 182 -22.87 39.76 -8.67
C MET A 182 -21.62 39.07 -9.23
N LEU A 183 -21.80 38.06 -10.09
CA LEU A 183 -20.68 37.35 -10.72
C LEU A 183 -19.81 38.29 -11.58
N GLU A 184 -20.44 39.09 -12.45
CA GLU A 184 -19.73 40.05 -13.30
C GLU A 184 -19.07 41.17 -12.48
N ASN A 185 -19.65 41.60 -11.37
CA ASN A 185 -19.03 42.57 -10.46
C ASN A 185 -17.80 41.98 -9.74
N MET A 186 -17.87 40.72 -9.27
CA MET A 186 -16.75 40.08 -8.56
C MET A 186 -15.58 39.70 -9.47
N PHE A 187 -15.86 39.33 -10.72
CA PHE A 187 -14.85 38.84 -11.67
C PHE A 187 -14.56 39.81 -12.83
N ALA A 188 -15.01 41.07 -12.72
CA ALA A 188 -14.67 42.14 -13.65
C ALA A 188 -13.16 42.22 -13.90
N ALA A 189 -12.77 42.34 -15.17
CA ALA A 189 -11.43 42.76 -15.54
C ALA A 189 -11.33 44.26 -15.24
N ASN A 190 -10.60 44.63 -14.19
CA ASN A 190 -10.42 46.02 -13.76
C ASN A 190 -9.80 46.88 -14.86
N ALA A 191 -10.65 47.51 -15.67
CA ALA A 191 -10.31 48.44 -16.73
C ALA A 191 -9.92 49.83 -16.19
N ASN A 192 -9.05 49.86 -15.16
CA ASN A 192 -8.25 50.99 -14.72
C ASN A 192 -7.22 50.52 -13.68
N VAL A 193 -6.05 50.06 -14.15
CA VAL A 193 -4.81 50.57 -13.54
C VAL A 193 -4.60 51.92 -14.20
N SER A 194 -4.63 52.97 -13.40
CA SER A 194 -4.90 54.34 -13.83
C SER A 194 -3.93 54.87 -14.90
N LYS A 195 -4.47 55.66 -15.83
CA LYS A 195 -3.69 56.78 -16.39
C LYS A 195 -3.49 57.81 -15.27
N VAL A 196 -2.35 57.75 -14.58
CA VAL A 196 -1.77 58.91 -13.93
C VAL A 196 -0.43 59.16 -14.60
N ASP A 197 -0.19 60.42 -14.93
CA ASP A 197 0.99 61.10 -15.49
C ASP A 197 2.16 60.28 -16.07
N ALA A 198 2.68 60.81 -17.18
CA ALA A 198 3.91 60.33 -17.79
C ALA A 198 5.14 60.66 -16.93
N ALA A 199 5.37 59.86 -15.89
CA ALA A 199 6.73 59.47 -15.55
C ALA A 199 7.42 58.99 -16.84
N PRO A 200 8.68 59.40 -17.10
CA PRO A 200 9.30 59.19 -18.41
C PRO A 200 9.28 57.71 -18.76
N ALA A 201 8.89 57.40 -19.99
CA ALA A 201 8.86 56.03 -20.47
C ALA A 201 10.24 55.41 -20.30
N VAL A 202 10.38 54.51 -19.31
CA VAL A 202 11.54 53.62 -19.21
C VAL A 202 11.67 52.98 -20.59
N PRO A 203 12.79 53.20 -21.30
CA PRO A 203 12.85 52.88 -22.71
C PRO A 203 12.53 51.39 -22.87
N LYS A 204 11.58 51.08 -23.77
CA LYS A 204 11.38 49.71 -24.21
C LYS A 204 12.68 49.26 -24.86
N LYS A 205 13.55 48.63 -24.06
CA LYS A 205 14.69 47.87 -24.57
C LYS A 205 14.12 46.89 -25.58
N ASN A 206 14.62 46.94 -26.81
CA ASN A 206 14.25 46.00 -27.86
C ASN A 206 14.91 44.66 -27.52
N TYR A 207 14.29 43.93 -26.60
CA TYR A 207 14.83 42.66 -26.12
C TYR A 207 14.90 41.66 -27.27
N ILE A 208 16.06 41.04 -27.45
CA ILE A 208 16.28 39.99 -28.44
C ILE A 208 15.77 38.68 -27.83
N SER A 209 14.56 38.27 -28.21
CA SER A 209 14.02 36.96 -27.85
C SER A 209 14.75 35.89 -28.64
N VAL A 210 15.34 34.94 -27.94
CA VAL A 210 16.11 33.81 -28.48
C VAL A 210 15.36 32.49 -28.26
N ILE A 211 14.49 32.46 -27.25
CA ILE A 211 13.48 31.41 -27.08
C ILE A 211 12.32 31.74 -28.02
N GLU A 212 12.13 30.94 -29.08
CA GLU A 212 11.09 31.19 -30.10
C GLU A 212 9.67 30.92 -29.60
N ASP A 213 9.47 29.90 -28.76
CA ASP A 213 8.17 29.63 -28.15
C ASP A 213 7.90 30.57 -26.96
N SER A 214 6.99 31.51 -27.19
CA SER A 214 6.48 32.44 -26.18
C SER A 214 5.90 31.72 -24.94
N ASN A 215 5.29 30.54 -25.10
CA ASN A 215 4.75 29.78 -23.96
C ASN A 215 5.86 29.21 -23.09
N ARG A 216 6.88 28.58 -23.70
CA ARG A 216 8.10 28.13 -23.01
C ARG A 216 8.83 29.31 -22.35
N SER A 217 9.03 30.43 -23.05
CA SER A 217 9.67 31.63 -22.49
C SER A 217 8.90 32.17 -21.27
N HIS A 218 7.56 32.21 -21.33
CA HIS A 218 6.72 32.60 -20.21
C HIS A 218 6.77 31.59 -19.05
N ALA A 219 6.73 30.28 -19.32
CA ALA A 219 6.82 29.23 -18.31
C ALA A 219 8.17 29.21 -17.58
N ILE A 220 9.28 29.46 -18.31
CA ILE A 220 10.61 29.65 -17.72
C ILE A 220 10.62 30.92 -16.87
N SER A 221 10.14 32.04 -17.39
CA SER A 221 10.07 33.32 -16.66
C SER A 221 9.26 33.22 -15.35
N LEU A 222 8.14 32.49 -15.36
CA LEU A 222 7.31 32.26 -14.18
C LEU A 222 8.05 31.44 -13.11
N ARG A 223 8.76 30.38 -13.51
CA ARG A 223 9.54 29.54 -12.59
C ARG A 223 10.78 30.27 -12.05
N LEU A 224 11.48 31.05 -12.88
CA LEU A 224 12.56 31.94 -12.42
C LEU A 224 12.04 33.02 -11.47
N GLY A 225 10.85 33.58 -11.71
CA GLY A 225 10.17 34.48 -10.78
C GLY A 225 9.90 33.83 -9.41
N SER A 226 9.51 32.55 -9.40
CA SER A 226 9.34 31.78 -8.15
C SER A 226 10.65 31.63 -7.38
N LEU A 227 11.75 31.23 -8.04
CA LEU A 227 13.08 31.12 -7.42
C LEU A 227 13.59 32.50 -6.92
N LYS A 228 13.32 33.56 -7.68
CA LYS A 228 13.64 34.96 -7.32
C LYS A 228 12.89 35.42 -6.07
N ASN A 229 11.65 34.99 -5.88
CA ASN A 229 10.89 35.22 -4.65
C ASN A 229 11.45 34.44 -3.44
N GLN A 230 12.18 33.34 -3.67
CA GLN A 230 12.95 32.62 -2.65
C GLN A 230 14.35 33.25 -2.40
N GLY A 231 14.66 34.40 -3.03
CA GLY A 231 15.93 35.11 -2.86
C GLY A 231 17.06 34.69 -3.81
N LEU A 232 16.76 33.81 -4.78
CA LEU A 232 17.70 33.33 -5.79
C LEU A 232 17.63 34.20 -7.06
N SER A 233 18.51 35.20 -7.17
CA SER A 233 18.66 35.96 -8.42
C SER A 233 19.31 35.12 -9.52
N VAL A 234 19.13 35.51 -10.78
CA VAL A 234 19.76 34.87 -11.96
C VAL A 234 21.27 34.69 -11.77
N ASP A 235 21.97 35.69 -11.22
CA ASP A 235 23.41 35.60 -10.94
C ASP A 235 23.76 34.57 -9.86
N LYS A 236 22.98 34.48 -8.77
CA LYS A 236 23.17 33.45 -7.74
C LYS A 236 22.94 32.05 -8.30
N ILE A 237 21.86 31.87 -9.07
CA ILE A 237 21.53 30.60 -9.72
C ILE A 237 22.68 30.19 -10.64
N ALA A 238 23.14 31.09 -11.52
CA ALA A 238 24.24 30.80 -12.42
C ALA A 238 25.53 30.43 -11.67
N ALA A 239 25.92 31.22 -10.66
CA ALA A 239 27.11 30.96 -9.86
C ALA A 239 27.04 29.60 -9.13
N ALA A 240 25.87 29.24 -8.56
CA ALA A 240 25.67 27.96 -7.87
C ALA A 240 25.66 26.76 -8.84
N VAL A 241 25.12 26.89 -10.06
CA VAL A 241 25.19 25.82 -11.10
C VAL A 241 26.61 25.63 -11.64
N LEU A 242 27.39 26.70 -11.75
CA LEU A 242 28.81 26.63 -12.15
C LEU A 242 29.66 25.96 -11.06
N SER A 243 29.44 26.31 -9.79
CA SER A 243 30.23 25.83 -8.64
C SER A 243 29.73 24.53 -7.99
N MET A 244 28.53 24.05 -8.32
CA MET A 244 27.86 22.89 -7.70
C MET A 244 27.60 23.06 -6.20
N ASP A 245 27.15 24.26 -5.79
CA ASP A 245 26.92 24.65 -4.39
C ASP A 245 25.57 24.16 -3.85
N ASP A 246 25.61 23.11 -3.02
CA ASP A 246 24.44 22.50 -2.38
C ASP A 246 23.76 23.40 -1.33
N SER A 247 24.42 24.47 -0.88
CA SER A 247 23.89 25.40 0.13
C SER A 247 23.03 26.53 -0.45
N VAL A 248 23.09 26.72 -1.78
CA VAL A 248 22.32 27.74 -2.51
C VAL A 248 21.22 27.12 -3.36
N LEU A 249 21.42 25.91 -3.90
CA LEU A 249 20.46 25.22 -4.74
C LEU A 249 19.98 23.91 -4.11
N GLU A 250 18.99 24.04 -3.23
CA GLU A 250 18.29 22.91 -2.61
C GLU A 250 17.52 22.06 -3.65
N GLU A 251 17.11 20.85 -3.22
CA GLU A 251 16.43 19.83 -4.04
C GLU A 251 15.28 20.40 -4.90
N GLY A 252 14.37 21.18 -4.31
CA GLY A 252 13.22 21.77 -5.03
C GLY A 252 13.59 22.91 -5.99
N ALA A 253 14.71 23.61 -5.74
CA ALA A 253 15.23 24.60 -6.67
C ALA A 253 15.88 23.92 -7.87
N LEU A 254 16.66 22.85 -7.66
CA LEU A 254 17.25 22.04 -8.73
C LEU A 254 16.20 21.32 -9.58
N GLU A 255 15.15 20.77 -8.98
CA GLU A 255 14.02 20.21 -9.71
C GLU A 255 13.28 21.27 -10.54
N SER A 256 13.09 22.47 -9.97
CA SER A 256 12.52 23.61 -10.71
C SER A 256 13.39 24.02 -11.90
N LEU A 257 14.72 24.04 -11.72
CA LEU A 257 15.72 24.38 -12.74
C LEU A 257 15.84 23.32 -13.84
N ALA A 258 15.83 22.03 -13.50
CA ALA A 258 15.93 20.93 -14.46
C ALA A 258 14.78 20.97 -15.49
N VAL A 259 13.56 21.27 -15.05
CA VAL A 259 12.38 21.43 -15.93
C VAL A 259 12.48 22.63 -16.87
N ILE A 260 13.22 23.68 -16.49
CA ILE A 260 13.45 24.88 -17.31
C ILE A 260 14.85 24.93 -17.94
N SER A 261 15.57 23.81 -17.94
CA SER A 261 16.90 23.74 -18.53
C SER A 261 16.87 24.13 -20.01
N PRO A 262 17.87 24.87 -20.51
CA PRO A 262 17.98 25.19 -21.93
C PRO A 262 18.18 23.92 -22.76
N THR A 263 17.71 23.94 -24.01
CA THR A 263 18.01 22.91 -25.01
C THR A 263 19.31 23.23 -25.75
N ASN A 264 19.87 22.25 -26.47
CA ASN A 264 21.11 22.46 -27.23
C ASN A 264 20.91 23.44 -28.39
N GLU A 265 19.70 23.51 -28.93
CA GLU A 265 19.28 24.42 -30.00
C GLU A 265 19.26 25.87 -29.48
N GLU A 266 18.61 26.10 -28.33
CA GLU A 266 18.58 27.42 -27.66
C GLU A 266 20.00 27.93 -27.34
N LEU A 267 20.87 27.05 -26.79
CA LEU A 267 22.27 27.38 -26.53
C LEU A 267 23.05 27.65 -27.82
N THR A 268 22.71 27.00 -28.93
CA THR A 268 23.37 27.22 -30.22
C THR A 268 22.96 28.56 -30.84
N THR A 269 21.67 28.91 -30.79
CA THR A 269 21.19 30.23 -31.22
C THR A 269 21.79 31.34 -30.34
N LEU A 270 21.89 31.15 -29.02
CA LEU A 270 22.59 32.08 -28.12
C LEU A 270 24.08 32.25 -28.47
N ARG A 271 24.80 31.18 -28.84
CA ARG A 271 26.20 31.28 -29.31
C ARG A 271 26.32 32.05 -30.63
N ASN A 272 25.36 31.85 -31.54
CA ASN A 272 25.34 32.47 -32.87
C ASN A 272 25.07 33.99 -32.84
N LEU A 273 24.55 34.54 -31.75
CA LEU A 273 24.40 36.00 -31.57
C LEU A 273 25.74 36.72 -31.40
N GLY A 274 26.77 36.05 -30.89
CA GLY A 274 28.07 36.65 -30.62
C GLY A 274 28.06 37.66 -29.48
N ASP A 275 28.93 38.67 -29.56
CA ASP A 275 29.23 39.62 -28.48
C ASP A 275 28.23 40.80 -28.44
N VAL A 276 26.94 40.48 -28.29
CA VAL A 276 25.84 41.45 -28.16
C VAL A 276 25.61 41.79 -26.69
N ASP A 277 25.36 43.07 -26.37
CA ASP A 277 25.05 43.54 -25.01
C ASP A 277 24.01 42.65 -24.32
N HIS A 278 24.46 41.90 -23.31
CA HIS A 278 23.62 40.95 -22.59
C HIS A 278 22.49 41.67 -21.82
N GLY A 279 22.63 42.98 -21.61
CA GLY A 279 21.59 43.86 -21.10
C GLY A 279 20.38 44.04 -22.02
N VAL A 280 20.36 43.47 -23.24
CA VAL A 280 19.18 43.40 -24.12
C VAL A 280 18.62 41.98 -24.32
N LEU A 281 18.98 41.01 -23.48
CA LEU A 281 18.33 39.69 -23.38
C LEU A 281 17.23 39.67 -22.29
N GLN A 282 16.24 38.78 -22.37
CA GLN A 282 15.27 38.54 -21.27
C GLN A 282 15.93 37.82 -20.08
N GLU A 283 15.33 37.82 -18.88
CA GLU A 283 15.89 37.11 -17.71
C GLU A 283 16.18 35.60 -17.95
N PRO A 284 15.34 34.82 -18.66
CA PRO A 284 15.67 33.45 -19.06
C PRO A 284 16.95 33.33 -19.89
N GLU A 285 17.11 34.20 -20.88
CA GLU A 285 18.21 34.17 -21.84
C GLU A 285 19.51 34.65 -21.21
N GLN A 286 19.44 35.61 -20.28
CA GLN A 286 20.57 36.00 -19.43
C GLN A 286 21.07 34.83 -18.55
N LEU A 287 20.17 33.99 -18.02
CA LEU A 287 20.55 32.78 -17.29
C LEU A 287 21.21 31.76 -18.23
N PHE A 288 20.57 31.46 -19.36
CA PHE A 288 21.08 30.49 -20.33
C PHE A 288 22.45 30.91 -20.90
N PHE A 289 22.66 32.19 -21.16
CA PHE A 289 23.94 32.74 -21.60
C PHE A 289 25.04 32.60 -20.52
N LYS A 290 24.73 32.84 -19.24
CA LYS A 290 25.69 32.63 -18.13
C LYS A 290 26.12 31.17 -17.97
N LEU A 291 25.32 30.22 -18.46
CA LEU A 291 25.60 28.77 -18.42
C LEU A 291 26.13 28.21 -19.76
N ILE A 292 26.26 29.02 -20.81
CA ILE A 292 26.48 28.59 -22.21
C ILE A 292 27.78 27.81 -22.47
N ASN A 293 28.72 27.88 -21.52
CA ASN A 293 30.01 27.20 -21.54
C ASN A 293 30.00 25.85 -20.79
N LEU A 294 28.86 25.44 -20.22
CA LEU A 294 28.66 24.12 -19.64
C LEU A 294 28.17 23.13 -20.69
N ASN A 295 28.68 21.90 -20.62
CA ASN A 295 28.21 20.80 -21.44
C ASN A 295 26.98 20.14 -20.82
N ASN A 296 25.96 19.89 -21.64
CA ASN A 296 24.75 19.11 -21.31
C ASN A 296 24.09 19.49 -19.97
N ILE A 297 23.72 20.77 -19.82
CA ILE A 297 23.08 21.33 -18.62
C ILE A 297 21.89 20.48 -18.11
N PRO A 298 20.98 19.94 -18.95
CA PRO A 298 19.89 19.09 -18.46
C PRO A 298 20.41 17.86 -17.71
N ALA A 299 21.37 17.12 -18.27
CA ALA A 299 21.94 15.95 -17.62
C ALA A 299 22.78 16.32 -16.39
N ARG A 300 23.49 17.46 -16.41
CA ARG A 300 24.25 17.99 -15.27
C ARG A 300 23.34 18.22 -14.05
N LEU A 301 22.20 18.89 -14.26
CA LEU A 301 21.20 19.15 -13.22
C LEU A 301 20.53 17.85 -12.75
N THR A 302 20.20 16.94 -13.66
CA THR A 302 19.62 15.63 -13.32
C THR A 302 20.58 14.78 -12.48
N CYS A 303 21.86 14.72 -12.83
CA CYS A 303 22.89 14.05 -12.03
C CYS A 303 23.00 14.66 -10.63
N TRP A 304 22.98 16.00 -10.52
CA TRP A 304 23.05 16.68 -9.23
C TRP A 304 21.82 16.39 -8.36
N LEU A 305 20.62 16.54 -8.90
CA LEU A 305 19.37 16.23 -8.20
C LEU A 305 19.32 14.75 -7.75
N PHE A 306 19.86 13.83 -8.56
CA PHE A 306 20.03 12.44 -8.17
C PHE A 306 20.97 12.28 -6.96
N THR A 307 22.11 12.98 -6.91
CA THR A 307 23.02 12.91 -5.73
C THR A 307 22.34 13.34 -4.42
N LEU A 308 21.47 14.35 -4.45
CA LEU A 308 20.73 14.81 -3.26
C LEU A 308 19.59 13.87 -2.84
N ARG A 309 19.00 13.14 -3.80
CA ARG A 309 17.89 12.20 -3.56
C ARG A 309 18.34 10.79 -3.19
N PHE A 310 19.55 10.39 -3.59
CA PHE A 310 20.03 9.01 -3.49
C PHE A 310 19.97 8.44 -2.08
N ASP A 311 20.50 9.13 -1.05
CA ASP A 311 20.53 8.58 0.31
C ASP A 311 19.14 8.35 0.90
N LYS A 312 18.19 9.28 0.66
CA LYS A 312 16.79 9.13 1.10
C LYS A 312 16.12 7.95 0.39
N SER A 313 16.31 7.85 -0.93
CA SER A 313 15.73 6.78 -1.77
C SER A 313 16.28 5.41 -1.40
N LEU A 314 17.61 5.29 -1.27
CA LEU A 314 18.28 4.05 -0.93
C LEU A 314 17.88 3.55 0.47
N SER A 315 17.84 4.43 1.47
CA SER A 315 17.45 4.05 2.84
C SER A 315 16.00 3.55 2.88
N ARG A 316 15.08 4.24 2.20
CA ARG A 316 13.68 3.81 2.08
C ARG A 316 13.54 2.44 1.41
N MET A 317 14.33 2.17 0.36
CA MET A 317 14.35 0.85 -0.28
C MET A 317 14.88 -0.22 0.69
N ASP A 318 16.00 0.04 1.37
CA ASP A 318 16.62 -0.90 2.31
C ASP A 318 15.67 -1.27 3.47
N GLU A 319 15.06 -0.28 4.13
CA GLU A 319 14.03 -0.46 5.16
C GLU A 319 12.85 -1.31 4.66
N SER A 320 12.35 -1.02 3.45
CA SER A 320 11.22 -1.74 2.86
C SER A 320 11.56 -3.20 2.53
N ILE A 321 12.82 -3.48 2.15
CA ILE A 321 13.27 -4.85 1.88
C ILE A 321 13.51 -5.61 3.18
N GLU A 322 14.05 -4.98 4.22
CA GLU A 322 14.24 -5.61 5.53
C GLU A 322 12.90 -5.98 6.19
N ILE A 323 11.84 -5.18 6.00
CA ILE A 323 10.47 -5.53 6.40
C ILE A 323 10.02 -6.83 5.72
N ILE A 324 10.21 -6.97 4.40
CA ILE A 324 9.86 -8.20 3.67
C ILE A 324 10.74 -9.37 4.12
N LEU A 325 12.06 -9.19 4.24
CA LEU A 325 13.02 -10.21 4.67
C LEU A 325 12.75 -10.72 6.09
N SER A 326 12.29 -9.85 6.98
CA SER A 326 11.92 -10.16 8.37
C SER A 326 10.58 -10.87 8.42
N ALA A 327 9.53 -10.34 7.77
CA ALA A 327 8.23 -11.00 7.68
C ALA A 327 8.32 -12.39 7.02
N CYS A 328 9.27 -12.60 6.09
CA CYS A 328 9.55 -13.92 5.53
C CYS A 328 10.05 -14.93 6.58
N VAL A 329 10.88 -14.49 7.54
CA VAL A 329 11.42 -15.35 8.61
C VAL A 329 10.35 -15.56 9.68
N GLU A 330 9.68 -14.50 10.11
CA GLU A 330 8.55 -14.56 11.05
C GLU A 330 7.50 -15.59 10.61
N VAL A 331 7.03 -15.50 9.36
CA VAL A 331 6.01 -16.42 8.80
C VAL A 331 6.55 -17.83 8.53
N GLY A 332 7.86 -17.98 8.29
CA GLY A 332 8.49 -19.28 8.08
C GLY A 332 8.81 -20.05 9.37
N GLU A 333 9.13 -19.33 10.46
CA GLU A 333 9.78 -19.90 11.65
C GLU A 333 9.04 -19.63 12.97
N SER A 334 8.01 -18.77 13.00
CA SER A 334 7.19 -18.53 14.20
C SER A 334 6.53 -19.81 14.69
N LYS A 335 6.85 -20.19 15.93
CA LYS A 335 6.29 -21.37 16.59
C LYS A 335 4.83 -21.14 16.95
N LYS A 336 4.48 -19.94 17.42
CA LYS A 336 3.10 -19.59 17.75
C LYS A 336 2.19 -19.66 16.52
N TRP A 337 2.65 -19.13 15.40
CA TRP A 337 1.93 -19.16 14.13
C TRP A 337 1.69 -20.58 13.62
N LEU A 338 2.76 -21.39 13.55
CA LEU A 338 2.68 -22.79 13.10
C LEU A 338 1.79 -23.65 14.03
N SER A 339 1.82 -23.40 15.35
CA SER A 339 0.92 -24.04 16.31
C SER A 339 -0.55 -23.65 16.09
N ILE A 340 -0.85 -22.37 15.81
CA ILE A 340 -2.22 -21.94 15.49
C ILE A 340 -2.72 -22.59 14.18
N LEU A 341 -1.89 -22.66 13.14
CA LEU A 341 -2.24 -23.37 11.90
C LEU A 341 -2.52 -24.87 12.16
N SER A 342 -1.78 -25.50 13.06
CA SER A 342 -2.01 -26.89 13.49
C SER A 342 -3.38 -27.05 14.18
N LEU A 343 -3.72 -26.17 15.12
CA LEU A 343 -5.03 -26.19 15.79
C LEU A 343 -6.19 -25.98 14.81
N ILE A 344 -6.03 -25.05 13.85
CA ILE A 344 -7.02 -24.80 12.78
C ILE A 344 -7.18 -26.05 11.88
N LEU A 345 -6.08 -26.71 11.51
CA LEU A 345 -6.12 -27.95 10.72
C LEU A 345 -6.81 -29.08 11.48
N THR A 346 -6.57 -29.22 12.79
CA THR A 346 -7.21 -30.22 13.64
C THR A 346 -8.72 -30.00 13.74
N VAL A 347 -9.17 -28.78 14.05
CA VAL A 347 -10.60 -28.42 14.09
C VAL A 347 -11.26 -28.59 12.72
N GLY A 348 -10.60 -28.12 11.65
CA GLY A 348 -11.08 -28.26 10.28
C GLY A 348 -11.26 -29.73 9.85
N ASN A 349 -10.31 -30.60 10.20
CA ASN A 349 -10.41 -32.04 9.93
C ASN A 349 -11.48 -32.73 10.78
N TYR A 350 -11.63 -32.38 12.05
CA TYR A 350 -12.70 -32.91 12.90
C TYR A 350 -14.09 -32.58 12.33
N MET A 351 -14.31 -31.31 11.96
CA MET A 351 -15.60 -30.85 11.43
C MET A 351 -15.93 -31.36 10.02
N ASN A 352 -14.92 -31.55 9.14
CA ASN A 352 -15.15 -31.93 7.74
C ASN A 352 -14.94 -33.44 7.46
N GLY A 353 -14.32 -34.20 8.37
CA GLY A 353 -13.80 -35.54 8.11
C GLY A 353 -14.82 -36.54 7.54
N GLY A 354 -16.07 -36.48 8.00
CA GLY A 354 -17.14 -37.36 7.54
C GLY A 354 -17.74 -37.01 6.16
N LYS A 355 -17.49 -35.81 5.62
CA LYS A 355 -18.07 -35.35 4.33
C LYS A 355 -17.04 -35.02 3.25
N LYS A 356 -15.77 -34.78 3.61
CA LYS A 356 -14.69 -34.40 2.68
C LYS A 356 -13.39 -35.18 2.88
N GLY A 357 -13.38 -36.17 3.77
CA GLY A 357 -12.16 -36.89 4.15
C GLY A 357 -11.19 -36.04 5.00
N LYS A 358 -10.01 -36.60 5.25
CA LYS A 358 -8.91 -35.92 5.97
C LYS A 358 -8.05 -35.13 4.99
N ASN A 359 -7.66 -33.92 5.39
CA ASN A 359 -6.82 -33.01 4.63
C ASN A 359 -5.48 -32.81 5.38
N TYR A 360 -4.38 -32.72 4.64
CA TYR A 360 -3.03 -32.52 5.22
C TYR A 360 -2.64 -31.03 5.38
N GLY A 361 -3.47 -30.10 4.89
CA GLY A 361 -3.25 -28.66 4.96
C GLY A 361 -4.43 -27.89 4.36
N PHE A 362 -4.34 -26.56 4.34
CA PHE A 362 -5.33 -25.65 3.74
C PHE A 362 -4.65 -24.40 3.16
N LYS A 363 -5.28 -23.76 2.17
CA LYS A 363 -4.84 -22.47 1.59
C LYS A 363 -5.07 -21.33 2.57
N LEU A 364 -4.14 -20.37 2.68
CA LEU A 364 -4.22 -19.28 3.67
C LEU A 364 -5.48 -18.40 3.50
N SER A 365 -5.96 -18.23 2.27
CA SER A 365 -7.23 -17.55 1.95
C SER A 365 -8.47 -18.17 2.61
N SER A 366 -8.36 -19.38 3.18
CA SER A 366 -9.42 -20.03 3.97
C SER A 366 -9.60 -19.45 5.37
N LEU A 367 -8.58 -18.79 5.93
CA LEU A 367 -8.55 -18.34 7.33
C LEU A 367 -9.70 -17.41 7.71
N VAL A 368 -10.14 -16.54 6.79
CA VAL A 368 -11.25 -15.60 7.04
C VAL A 368 -12.57 -16.31 7.36
N ARG A 369 -12.76 -17.52 6.81
CA ARG A 369 -13.99 -18.33 6.95
C ARG A 369 -14.21 -18.86 8.37
N LEU A 370 -13.20 -18.79 9.24
CA LEU A 370 -13.33 -19.08 10.66
C LEU A 370 -14.27 -18.07 11.35
N ASN A 371 -14.35 -16.83 10.87
CA ASN A 371 -15.28 -15.83 11.37
C ASN A 371 -16.68 -15.94 10.74
N ASP A 372 -16.78 -16.41 9.49
CA ASP A 372 -18.05 -16.62 8.80
C ASP A 372 -18.84 -17.83 9.34
N THR A 373 -18.12 -18.85 9.83
CA THR A 373 -18.70 -20.11 10.32
C THR A 373 -19.30 -19.91 11.71
N LYS A 374 -20.63 -19.98 11.82
CA LYS A 374 -21.38 -19.75 13.07
C LYS A 374 -21.87 -21.04 13.72
N ALA A 375 -21.98 -21.03 15.05
CA ALA A 375 -22.58 -22.09 15.84
C ALA A 375 -24.11 -22.18 15.63
N THR A 376 -24.65 -23.40 15.76
CA THR A 376 -26.09 -23.71 15.59
C THR A 376 -26.87 -23.77 16.89
N ASP A 377 -26.23 -23.44 18.02
CA ASP A 377 -26.75 -23.47 19.39
C ASP A 377 -27.57 -22.21 19.77
N GLY A 378 -27.65 -21.23 18.87
CA GLY A 378 -28.30 -19.94 19.13
C GLY A 378 -27.42 -18.92 19.88
N SER A 379 -26.18 -19.26 20.25
CA SER A 379 -25.24 -18.32 20.90
C SER A 379 -24.74 -17.20 19.98
N HIS A 380 -24.97 -17.37 18.66
CA HIS A 380 -24.39 -16.58 17.56
C HIS A 380 -22.85 -16.58 17.51
N SER A 381 -22.19 -17.46 18.26
CA SER A 381 -20.72 -17.54 18.31
C SER A 381 -20.11 -18.00 16.98
N THR A 382 -18.88 -17.57 16.69
CA THR A 382 -18.13 -17.98 15.49
C THR A 382 -17.09 -19.07 15.78
N LEU A 383 -16.66 -19.81 14.76
CA LEU A 383 -15.62 -20.83 14.90
C LEU A 383 -14.28 -20.22 15.35
N LEU A 384 -14.00 -18.97 14.95
CA LEU A 384 -12.88 -18.18 15.46
C LEU A 384 -13.00 -17.92 16.98
N GLN A 385 -14.19 -17.60 17.48
CA GLN A 385 -14.42 -17.40 18.92
C GLN A 385 -14.23 -18.69 19.71
N PHE A 386 -14.74 -19.82 19.20
CA PHE A 386 -14.46 -21.14 19.77
C PHE A 386 -12.95 -21.45 19.80
N LEU A 387 -12.25 -21.22 18.68
CA LEU A 387 -10.80 -21.42 18.58
C LEU A 387 -10.03 -20.59 19.62
N VAL A 388 -10.37 -19.30 19.76
CA VAL A 388 -9.74 -18.40 20.75
C VAL A 388 -10.00 -18.88 22.18
N GLN A 389 -11.23 -19.28 22.52
CA GLN A 389 -11.55 -19.83 23.85
C GLN A 389 -10.82 -21.15 24.13
N TRP A 390 -10.65 -22.01 23.12
CA TRP A 390 -9.91 -23.26 23.27
C TRP A 390 -8.40 -23.03 23.42
N VAL A 391 -7.85 -22.08 22.67
CA VAL A 391 -6.47 -21.59 22.82
C VAL A 391 -6.25 -21.00 24.22
N GLU A 392 -7.16 -20.15 24.70
CA GLU A 392 -7.04 -19.56 26.05
C GLU A 392 -6.98 -20.64 27.15
N LYS A 393 -7.81 -21.68 27.05
CA LYS A 393 -7.84 -22.78 28.03
C LYS A 393 -6.66 -23.75 27.93
N SER A 394 -6.17 -24.04 26.73
CA SER A 394 -5.24 -25.17 26.50
C SER A 394 -3.83 -24.75 26.07
N HIS A 395 -3.69 -23.57 25.45
CA HIS A 395 -2.46 -23.08 24.83
C HIS A 395 -2.31 -21.54 25.00
N PRO A 396 -2.41 -20.97 26.22
CA PRO A 396 -2.49 -19.51 26.42
C PRO A 396 -1.27 -18.73 25.87
N HIS A 397 -0.12 -19.39 25.70
CA HIS A 397 1.08 -18.85 25.08
C HIS A 397 0.98 -18.59 23.55
N LEU A 398 -0.19 -18.86 22.95
CA LEU A 398 -0.51 -18.53 21.56
C LEU A 398 -1.40 -17.29 21.42
N LEU A 399 -1.93 -16.75 22.53
CA LEU A 399 -2.83 -15.58 22.51
C LEU A 399 -2.12 -14.30 22.02
N ASP A 400 -0.80 -14.23 22.19
CA ASP A 400 0.08 -13.14 21.79
C ASP A 400 0.91 -13.50 20.54
N VAL A 401 0.34 -14.24 19.58
CA VAL A 401 1.01 -14.65 18.33
C VAL A 401 1.65 -13.48 17.56
N ASP A 402 1.10 -12.27 17.67
CA ASP A 402 1.65 -11.06 17.04
C ASP A 402 3.03 -10.64 17.60
N SER A 403 3.43 -11.14 18.77
CA SER A 403 4.80 -10.98 19.30
C SER A 403 5.88 -11.68 18.44
N GLU A 404 5.49 -12.68 17.63
CA GLU A 404 6.40 -13.38 16.69
C GLU A 404 6.17 -12.96 15.21
N LEU A 405 5.18 -12.12 14.93
CA LEU A 405 4.76 -11.70 13.58
C LEU A 405 4.79 -10.17 13.41
N THR A 406 5.82 -9.52 13.95
CA THR A 406 5.88 -8.05 14.14
C THR A 406 5.94 -7.25 12.82
N ASN A 407 6.54 -7.81 11.77
CA ASN A 407 6.71 -7.15 10.47
C ASN A 407 5.59 -7.47 9.48
N VAL A 408 4.76 -8.50 9.72
CA VAL A 408 3.73 -8.96 8.77
C VAL A 408 2.74 -7.85 8.38
N SER A 409 2.31 -7.01 9.34
CA SER A 409 1.42 -5.87 9.03
C SER A 409 2.13 -4.71 8.31
N SER A 410 3.46 -4.65 8.30
CA SER A 410 4.21 -3.73 7.45
C SER A 410 4.43 -4.33 6.05
N ALA A 411 4.74 -5.61 5.97
CA ALA A 411 4.94 -6.34 4.72
C ALA A 411 3.66 -6.40 3.87
N CYS A 412 2.48 -6.55 4.48
CA CYS A 412 1.19 -6.50 3.76
C CYS A 412 0.84 -5.12 3.15
N LYS A 413 1.67 -4.09 3.41
CA LYS A 413 1.57 -2.73 2.87
C LYS A 413 2.77 -2.36 1.98
N THR A 414 3.72 -3.27 1.78
CA THR A 414 5.02 -3.00 1.12
C THR A 414 5.06 -3.60 -0.28
N ILE A 415 5.09 -2.74 -1.30
CA ILE A 415 4.94 -3.13 -2.71
C ILE A 415 6.31 -3.41 -3.34
N LEU A 416 6.65 -4.69 -3.54
CA LEU A 416 7.94 -5.13 -4.08
C LEU A 416 8.23 -4.61 -5.50
N SER A 417 7.22 -4.45 -6.35
CA SER A 417 7.39 -3.89 -7.69
C SER A 417 7.84 -2.42 -7.66
N SER A 418 7.32 -1.61 -6.72
CA SER A 418 7.76 -0.22 -6.53
C SER A 418 9.22 -0.13 -6.07
N ILE A 419 9.66 -1.01 -5.17
CA ILE A 419 11.07 -1.08 -4.74
C ILE A 419 11.99 -1.38 -5.94
N LYS A 420 11.57 -2.30 -6.81
CA LYS A 420 12.33 -2.67 -8.01
C LYS A 420 12.36 -1.57 -9.07
N GLU A 421 11.28 -0.80 -9.19
CA GLU A 421 11.23 0.38 -10.05
C GLU A 421 12.16 1.49 -9.55
N ASP A 422 12.15 1.78 -8.25
CA ASP A 422 13.03 2.80 -7.65
C ASP A 422 14.51 2.38 -7.68
N ALA A 423 14.81 1.08 -7.57
CA ALA A 423 16.16 0.55 -7.81
C ALA A 423 16.60 0.71 -9.28
N SER A 424 15.70 0.54 -10.26
CA SER A 424 15.99 0.82 -11.68
C SER A 424 16.32 2.30 -11.89
N LYS A 425 15.50 3.22 -11.36
CA LYS A 425 15.76 4.67 -11.44
C LYS A 425 17.11 5.04 -10.80
N ALA A 426 17.47 4.43 -9.68
CA ALA A 426 18.76 4.64 -9.05
C ALA A 426 19.93 4.12 -9.91
N ARG A 427 19.77 2.96 -10.56
CA ARG A 427 20.74 2.40 -11.51
C ARG A 427 20.89 3.26 -12.76
N GLU A 428 19.79 3.80 -13.27
CA GLU A 428 19.76 4.76 -14.38
C GLU A 428 20.49 6.05 -14.03
N GLY A 429 20.29 6.60 -12.82
CA GLY A 429 21.05 7.75 -12.31
C GLY A 429 22.57 7.49 -12.21
N VAL A 430 22.95 6.31 -11.70
CA VAL A 430 24.37 5.86 -11.65
C VAL A 430 24.98 5.74 -13.05
N ASN A 431 24.21 5.23 -14.02
CA ASN A 431 24.64 5.12 -15.41
C ASN A 431 24.77 6.48 -16.10
N LEU A 432 23.81 7.39 -15.89
CA LEU A 432 23.83 8.74 -16.45
C LEU A 432 25.07 9.52 -15.96
N ILE A 433 25.44 9.39 -14.68
CA ILE A 433 26.68 9.98 -14.16
C ILE A 433 27.91 9.39 -14.87
N ASN A 434 27.98 8.07 -15.02
CA ASN A 434 29.08 7.41 -15.73
C ASN A 434 29.18 7.89 -17.19
N GLU A 435 28.06 8.15 -17.86
CA GLU A 435 28.01 8.69 -19.22
C GLU A 435 28.48 10.14 -19.30
N GLN A 436 28.04 11.03 -18.39
CA GLN A 436 28.52 12.42 -18.38
C GLN A 436 30.02 12.49 -18.06
N VAL A 437 30.51 11.67 -17.12
CA VAL A 437 31.95 11.58 -16.80
C VAL A 437 32.77 11.07 -17.99
N ARG A 438 32.27 10.06 -18.74
CA ARG A 438 32.90 9.60 -20.00
C ARG A 438 32.90 10.68 -21.06
N SER A 439 31.79 11.42 -21.23
CA SER A 439 31.68 12.53 -22.17
C SER A 439 32.73 13.63 -21.89
N ILE A 440 32.86 14.04 -20.62
CA ILE A 440 33.87 15.02 -20.18
C ILE A 440 35.30 14.48 -20.41
N ASN A 441 35.57 13.21 -20.12
CA ASN A 441 36.88 12.59 -20.37
C ASN A 441 37.27 12.52 -21.86
N ASN A 442 36.29 12.44 -22.76
CA ASN A 442 36.51 12.36 -24.21
C ASN A 442 36.57 13.75 -24.88
N SER A 443 36.35 14.84 -24.13
CA SER A 443 36.42 16.20 -24.66
C SER A 443 37.86 16.69 -24.75
N ASN A 444 38.25 17.23 -25.91
CA ASN A 444 39.55 17.88 -26.12
C ASN A 444 39.73 19.19 -25.31
N SER A 445 38.66 19.68 -24.67
CA SER A 445 38.69 20.82 -23.74
C SER A 445 37.82 20.51 -22.53
N CYS A 446 38.39 20.66 -21.34
CA CYS A 446 37.71 20.48 -20.06
C CYS A 446 37.87 21.77 -19.26
N SER A 447 36.76 22.43 -18.91
CA SER A 447 36.81 23.65 -18.09
C SER A 447 37.03 23.31 -16.61
N GLU A 448 37.33 24.33 -15.81
CA GLU A 448 37.35 24.21 -14.34
C GLU A 448 35.99 23.71 -13.81
N PHE A 449 34.88 24.25 -14.34
CA PHE A 449 33.53 23.83 -13.96
C PHE A 449 33.20 22.38 -14.35
N GLU A 450 33.68 21.89 -15.50
CA GLU A 450 33.54 20.47 -15.84
C GLU A 450 34.43 19.57 -14.97
N THR A 451 35.61 20.05 -14.57
CA THR A 451 36.51 19.35 -13.66
C THR A 451 35.91 19.25 -12.25
N LEU A 452 35.31 20.32 -11.74
CA LEU A 452 34.60 20.35 -10.45
C LEU A 452 33.41 19.36 -10.43
N PHE A 453 32.54 19.42 -11.45
CA PHE A 453 31.42 18.47 -11.59
C PHE A 453 31.92 17.03 -11.66
N LYS A 454 32.89 16.74 -12.55
CA LYS A 454 33.50 15.41 -12.69
C LYS A 454 34.02 14.88 -11.36
N ASN A 455 34.77 15.67 -10.61
CA ASN A 455 35.38 15.23 -9.35
C ASN A 455 34.32 14.90 -8.29
N LYS A 456 33.31 15.78 -8.10
CA LYS A 456 32.17 15.55 -7.19
C LYS A 456 31.40 14.29 -7.59
N MET A 457 31.12 14.14 -8.89
CA MET A 457 30.34 13.03 -9.44
C MET A 457 31.07 11.69 -9.39
N VAL A 458 32.37 11.62 -9.70
CA VAL A 458 33.16 10.38 -9.59
C VAL A 458 33.21 9.89 -8.14
N SER A 459 33.47 10.79 -7.19
CA SER A 459 33.54 10.45 -5.77
C SER A 459 32.20 9.94 -5.23
N PHE A 460 31.09 10.55 -5.64
CA PHE A 460 29.75 10.07 -5.32
C PHE A 460 29.45 8.72 -5.98
N ASN A 461 29.68 8.59 -7.29
CA ASN A 461 29.14 7.48 -8.07
C ASN A 461 29.78 6.13 -7.75
N GLN A 462 31.04 6.11 -7.28
CA GLN A 462 31.66 4.89 -6.77
C GLN A 462 30.90 4.36 -5.53
N SER A 463 30.70 5.23 -4.53
CA SER A 463 29.95 4.92 -3.32
C SER A 463 28.49 4.53 -3.63
N ALA A 464 27.82 5.29 -4.50
CA ALA A 464 26.45 5.01 -4.91
C ALA A 464 26.32 3.67 -5.65
N SER A 465 27.25 3.35 -6.56
CA SER A 465 27.27 2.08 -7.30
C SER A 465 27.36 0.87 -6.36
N ASP A 466 28.27 0.92 -5.37
CA ASP A 466 28.51 -0.23 -4.50
C ASP A 466 27.43 -0.39 -3.42
N ARG A 467 26.86 0.73 -2.93
CA ARG A 467 25.70 0.72 -2.04
C ARG A 467 24.42 0.28 -2.73
N LEU A 468 24.21 0.66 -4.00
CA LEU A 468 23.07 0.20 -4.79
C LEU A 468 23.12 -1.31 -5.05
N LYS A 469 24.29 -1.87 -5.42
CA LYS A 469 24.47 -3.33 -5.56
C LYS A 469 24.08 -4.09 -4.30
N LEU A 470 24.38 -3.56 -3.11
CA LEU A 470 24.00 -4.19 -1.84
C LEU A 470 22.48 -4.29 -1.70
N VAL A 471 21.75 -3.21 -1.99
CA VAL A 471 20.27 -3.19 -1.99
C VAL A 471 19.71 -4.12 -3.07
N GLU A 472 20.25 -4.11 -4.28
CA GLU A 472 19.86 -5.01 -5.37
C GLU A 472 20.06 -6.50 -4.99
N ASN A 473 21.15 -6.83 -4.30
CA ASN A 473 21.37 -8.18 -3.74
C ASN A 473 20.34 -8.54 -2.67
N LYS A 474 19.95 -7.60 -1.79
CA LYS A 474 18.86 -7.82 -0.82
C LYS A 474 17.51 -8.05 -1.50
N ILE A 475 17.20 -7.33 -2.59
CA ILE A 475 16.00 -7.58 -3.41
C ILE A 475 16.01 -9.02 -3.96
N THR A 476 17.15 -9.49 -4.48
CA THR A 476 17.26 -10.87 -4.97
C THR A 476 17.06 -11.88 -3.83
N SER A 477 17.68 -11.66 -2.67
CA SER A 477 17.52 -12.54 -1.50
C SER A 477 16.08 -12.53 -0.95
N SER A 478 15.36 -11.40 -1.01
CA SER A 478 13.95 -11.35 -0.60
C SER A 478 13.05 -12.11 -1.57
N GLN A 479 13.33 -12.06 -2.88
CA GLN A 479 12.67 -12.92 -3.87
C GLN A 479 12.94 -14.41 -3.62
N GLU A 480 14.18 -14.80 -3.27
CA GLU A 480 14.51 -16.19 -2.91
C GLU A 480 13.76 -16.68 -1.67
N LYS A 481 13.70 -15.85 -0.60
CA LYS A 481 12.90 -16.17 0.60
C LYS A 481 11.41 -16.30 0.28
N LEU A 482 10.86 -15.43 -0.58
CA LEU A 482 9.46 -15.49 -1.03
C LEU A 482 9.16 -16.77 -1.82
N CYS A 483 10.05 -17.20 -2.72
CA CYS A 483 9.94 -18.50 -3.39
C CYS A 483 9.98 -19.69 -2.41
N ASN A 484 10.77 -19.60 -1.34
CA ASN A 484 10.81 -20.64 -0.31
C ASN A 484 9.53 -20.66 0.54
N LEU A 485 8.93 -19.50 0.85
CA LEU A 485 7.61 -19.44 1.48
C LEU A 485 6.49 -19.96 0.56
N ALA A 486 6.52 -19.66 -0.74
CA ALA A 486 5.57 -20.21 -1.69
C ALA A 486 5.56 -21.75 -1.67
N LYS A 487 6.75 -22.38 -1.62
CA LYS A 487 6.89 -23.84 -1.46
C LYS A 487 6.38 -24.32 -0.10
N LEU A 488 6.72 -23.63 0.99
CA LEU A 488 6.32 -23.99 2.36
C LEU A 488 4.80 -23.96 2.56
N TYR A 489 4.12 -22.96 1.98
CA TYR A 489 2.67 -22.79 2.07
C TYR A 489 1.89 -23.42 0.89
N ASN A 490 2.59 -24.05 -0.05
CA ASN A 490 2.02 -24.60 -1.30
C ASN A 490 1.18 -23.56 -2.08
N GLU A 491 1.70 -22.34 -2.17
CA GLU A 491 1.16 -21.21 -2.94
C GLU A 491 2.00 -20.99 -4.22
N SER A 492 1.50 -20.19 -5.17
CA SER A 492 2.16 -19.98 -6.47
C SER A 492 3.39 -19.07 -6.34
N GLU A 493 4.55 -19.55 -6.80
CA GLU A 493 5.79 -18.75 -6.85
C GLU A 493 5.61 -17.49 -7.72
N GLN A 494 4.86 -17.57 -8.82
CA GLN A 494 4.62 -16.41 -9.69
C GLN A 494 3.70 -15.38 -9.03
N GLU A 495 2.67 -15.81 -8.29
CA GLU A 495 1.73 -14.90 -7.61
C GLU A 495 2.41 -14.22 -6.42
N ILE A 496 3.16 -14.97 -5.60
CA ILE A 496 3.87 -14.41 -4.44
C ILE A 496 5.02 -13.50 -4.84
N LEU A 497 5.70 -13.74 -5.97
CA LEU A 497 6.70 -12.79 -6.49
C LEU A 497 6.10 -11.52 -7.12
N ALA A 498 4.86 -11.59 -7.60
CA ALA A 498 4.17 -10.44 -8.19
C ALA A 498 3.51 -9.55 -7.12
N GLU A 499 2.84 -10.17 -6.15
CA GLU A 499 2.01 -9.48 -5.13
C GLU A 499 2.27 -10.08 -3.72
N PRO A 500 3.49 -9.96 -3.15
CA PRO A 500 3.82 -10.52 -1.85
C PRO A 500 2.96 -9.93 -0.71
N ASP A 501 2.56 -8.68 -0.88
CA ASP A 501 1.67 -7.94 0.01
C ASP A 501 0.35 -8.70 0.27
N LYS A 502 -0.22 -9.37 -0.75
CA LYS A 502 -1.46 -10.15 -0.61
C LYS A 502 -1.27 -11.43 0.19
N PHE A 503 -0.12 -12.08 0.04
CA PHE A 503 0.24 -13.25 0.87
C PHE A 503 0.34 -12.85 2.35
N PHE A 504 1.07 -11.78 2.66
CA PHE A 504 1.15 -11.26 4.04
C PHE A 504 -0.21 -10.73 4.53
N GLN A 505 -1.05 -10.16 3.66
CA GLN A 505 -2.39 -9.68 4.01
C GLN A 505 -3.33 -10.80 4.47
N HIS A 506 -3.25 -12.02 3.91
CA HIS A 506 -4.01 -13.16 4.43
C HIS A 506 -3.66 -13.50 5.89
N ILE A 507 -2.40 -13.31 6.27
CA ILE A 507 -1.89 -13.58 7.62
C ILE A 507 -2.24 -12.43 8.56
N ASP A 508 -1.96 -11.18 8.17
CA ASP A 508 -2.31 -9.98 8.96
C ASP A 508 -3.81 -9.93 9.25
N ASN A 509 -4.67 -10.14 8.24
CA ASN A 509 -6.13 -10.16 8.42
C ASN A 509 -6.56 -11.20 9.47
N PHE A 510 -5.96 -12.40 9.48
CA PHE A 510 -6.24 -13.38 10.52
C PHE A 510 -5.75 -12.92 11.90
N VAL A 511 -4.52 -12.40 12.00
CA VAL A 511 -3.95 -11.93 13.28
C VAL A 511 -4.77 -10.77 13.86
N GLN A 512 -5.20 -9.81 13.05
CA GLN A 512 -6.09 -8.73 13.50
C GLN A 512 -7.45 -9.27 13.97
N LEU A 513 -8.08 -10.20 13.22
CA LEU A 513 -9.34 -10.82 13.62
C LEU A 513 -9.21 -11.64 14.92
N PHE A 514 -8.09 -12.35 15.10
CA PHE A 514 -7.78 -13.13 16.30
C PHE A 514 -7.62 -12.22 17.53
N LYS A 515 -6.84 -11.13 17.41
CA LYS A 515 -6.68 -10.12 18.47
C LYS A 515 -7.98 -9.39 18.81
N GLN A 516 -8.76 -9.00 17.80
CA GLN A 516 -10.09 -8.40 17.99
C GLN A 516 -11.03 -9.38 18.71
N CYS A 517 -10.99 -10.66 18.35
CA CYS A 517 -11.78 -11.70 19.00
C CYS A 517 -11.40 -11.86 20.48
N ILE A 518 -10.11 -11.88 20.83
CA ILE A 518 -9.62 -11.89 22.22
C ILE A 518 -10.15 -10.66 22.97
N SER A 519 -10.02 -9.46 22.40
CA SER A 519 -10.51 -8.22 23.01
C SER A 519 -12.01 -8.26 23.30
N ASN A 520 -12.81 -8.70 22.32
CA ASN A 520 -14.27 -8.75 22.44
C ASN A 520 -14.73 -9.79 23.48
N LEU A 521 -14.04 -10.93 23.60
CA LEU A 521 -14.30 -11.94 24.63
C LEU A 521 -13.92 -11.44 26.04
N ASN A 522 -12.84 -10.67 26.15
CA ASN A 522 -12.41 -10.03 27.40
C ASN A 522 -13.38 -8.92 27.86
N GLU A 523 -13.90 -8.13 26.92
CA GLU A 523 -14.92 -7.12 27.21
C GLU A 523 -16.27 -7.77 27.60
N LYS A 524 -16.70 -8.80 26.87
CA LYS A 524 -17.94 -9.55 27.18
C LYS A 524 -17.91 -10.13 28.60
N ARG A 525 -16.82 -10.78 29.01
CA ARG A 525 -16.64 -11.30 30.38
C ARG A 525 -16.74 -10.19 31.44
N LYS A 526 -16.02 -9.08 31.27
CA LYS A 526 -16.09 -7.92 32.19
C LYS A 526 -17.51 -7.35 32.31
N ILE A 527 -18.28 -7.33 31.21
CA ILE A 527 -19.68 -6.89 31.21
C ILE A 527 -20.57 -7.91 31.94
N GLU A 528 -20.32 -9.21 31.79
CA GLU A 528 -21.08 -10.28 32.45
C GLU A 528 -20.78 -10.37 33.96
N GLU A 529 -19.52 -10.25 34.37
CA GLU A 529 -19.07 -10.08 35.76
C GLU A 529 -19.74 -8.87 36.41
N GLN A 530 -19.73 -7.70 35.75
CA GLN A 530 -20.40 -6.50 36.25
C GLN A 530 -21.92 -6.67 36.36
N LYS A 531 -22.57 -7.37 35.42
CA LYS A 531 -24.00 -7.70 35.50
C LYS A 531 -24.30 -8.62 36.68
N LEU A 532 -23.48 -9.65 36.90
CA LEU A 532 -23.61 -10.57 38.03
C LEU A 532 -23.42 -9.83 39.36
N LEU A 533 -22.35 -9.06 39.51
CA LEU A 533 -22.08 -8.25 40.71
C LEU A 533 -23.20 -7.23 41.00
N ARG A 534 -23.79 -6.61 39.96
CA ARG A 534 -24.97 -5.74 40.10
C ARG A 534 -26.19 -6.52 40.58
N ARG A 535 -26.46 -7.71 40.02
CA ARG A 535 -27.57 -8.61 40.45
C ARG A 535 -27.39 -9.06 41.90
N SER A 536 -26.20 -9.52 42.29
CA SER A 536 -25.92 -9.94 43.67
C SER A 536 -26.07 -8.79 44.66
N ARG A 537 -25.60 -7.58 44.32
CA ARG A 537 -25.83 -6.37 45.13
C ARG A 537 -27.30 -5.97 45.22
N ALA A 538 -28.08 -6.11 44.15
CA ALA A 538 -29.51 -5.85 44.17
C ALA A 538 -30.26 -6.87 45.05
N SER A 539 -29.94 -8.17 44.92
CA SER A 539 -30.48 -9.24 45.77
C SER A 539 -30.17 -9.03 47.25
N PHE A 540 -28.92 -8.69 47.59
CA PHE A 540 -28.55 -8.37 48.98
C PHE A 540 -29.29 -7.14 49.53
N ARG A 541 -29.48 -6.09 48.71
CA ARG A 541 -30.30 -4.92 49.10
C ARG A 541 -31.78 -5.26 49.26
N PHE A 542 -32.30 -6.24 48.52
CA PHE A 542 -33.67 -6.73 48.62
C PHE A 542 -33.89 -7.60 49.87
N SER A 543 -32.97 -8.51 50.19
CA SER A 543 -33.00 -9.26 51.45
C SER A 543 -32.96 -8.30 52.65
N LYS A 544 -31.99 -7.37 52.68
CA LYS A 544 -31.89 -6.39 53.76
C LYS A 544 -33.09 -5.42 53.85
N ALA A 545 -33.94 -5.35 52.82
CA ALA A 545 -35.22 -4.64 52.90
C ALA A 545 -36.30 -5.52 53.55
N LEU A 546 -36.40 -6.81 53.17
CA LEU A 546 -37.27 -7.80 53.83
C LEU A 546 -37.02 -7.90 55.34
N ASP A 547 -35.76 -7.81 55.75
CA ASP A 547 -35.32 -7.94 57.15
C ASP A 547 -35.48 -6.64 57.99
N ASP A 548 -36.00 -5.54 57.42
CA ASP A 548 -36.18 -4.26 58.13
C ASP A 548 -37.62 -4.07 58.65
N GLU A 549 -37.82 -4.32 59.94
CA GLU A 549 -39.12 -4.16 60.63
C GLU A 549 -39.71 -2.73 60.55
N ASN A 550 -38.90 -1.69 60.34
CA ASN A 550 -39.39 -0.31 60.17
C ASN A 550 -39.82 -0.01 58.72
N GLY A 551 -39.42 -0.86 57.77
CA GLY A 551 -39.71 -0.75 56.33
C GLY A 551 -39.09 0.47 55.65
N ASP A 552 -38.11 1.14 56.26
CA ASP A 552 -37.44 2.31 55.67
C ASP A 552 -36.42 1.91 54.59
N ALA A 553 -35.77 0.76 54.75
CA ALA A 553 -34.97 0.13 53.69
C ALA A 553 -35.85 -0.24 52.48
N TRP A 554 -37.09 -0.71 52.71
CA TRP A 554 -38.09 -0.95 51.65
C TRP A 554 -38.50 0.32 50.93
N LYS A 555 -38.91 1.37 51.68
CA LYS A 555 -39.29 2.68 51.11
C LYS A 555 -38.14 3.25 50.26
N LYS A 556 -36.89 3.16 50.75
CA LYS A 556 -35.70 3.60 50.03
C LYS A 556 -35.41 2.77 48.79
N LEU A 557 -35.52 1.44 48.86
CA LEU A 557 -35.31 0.55 47.70
C LEU A 557 -36.33 0.83 46.59
N MET A 558 -37.60 1.01 46.94
CA MET A 558 -38.65 1.34 45.98
C MET A 558 -38.51 2.77 45.42
N SER A 559 -38.01 3.71 46.22
CA SER A 559 -37.66 5.07 45.75
C SER A 559 -36.50 5.04 44.74
N ASP A 560 -35.39 4.36 45.05
CA ASP A 560 -34.24 4.20 44.16
C ASP A 560 -34.68 3.60 42.80
N ILE A 561 -35.56 2.59 42.82
CA ILE A 561 -36.13 1.95 41.62
C ILE A 561 -37.06 2.92 40.86
N SER A 562 -37.96 3.62 41.55
CA SER A 562 -38.90 4.55 40.90
C SER A 562 -38.20 5.75 40.25
N THR A 563 -37.00 6.13 40.69
CA THR A 563 -36.18 7.14 40.03
C THR A 563 -35.36 6.62 38.84
N PHE A 564 -35.37 5.30 38.58
CA PHE A 564 -34.55 4.68 37.53
C PHE A 564 -35.24 4.66 36.17
N ASP A 565 -36.56 4.41 36.12
CA ASP A 565 -37.36 4.37 34.88
C ASP A 565 -37.42 5.72 34.14
N ASP A 566 -37.20 6.85 34.84
CA ASP A 566 -37.11 8.19 34.24
C ASP A 566 -35.73 8.51 33.62
N VAL A 567 -34.73 7.63 33.80
CA VAL A 567 -33.36 7.80 33.26
C VAL A 567 -33.09 6.88 32.05
N THR A 568 -34.04 5.99 31.71
CA THR A 568 -33.94 5.07 30.58
C THR A 568 -35.09 5.21 29.57
N LYS A 569 -35.41 6.46 29.22
CA LYS A 569 -36.28 6.86 28.09
C LYS A 569 -35.54 7.75 27.11
#